data_AF-A0A7C7GZB6-F1
#
_entry.id   AF-A0A7C7GZB6-F1
#
_cell.length_a   1.000
_cell.length_b   1.000
_cell.length_c   1.000
_cell.angle_alpha   90.00
_cell.angle_beta   90.00
_cell.angle_gamma   90.00
#
_symmetry.space_group_name_H-M   'P 1'
#
loop_
_entity.id
_entity.type
_entity.pdbx_description
1 polymer ?
#
loop_
_entity_poly.entity_id
_entity_poly.type
_entity_poly.pdbx_seq_one_letter_code
_entity_poly.pdbx_strand_id
1 'polypeptide(L)'
;MLRRIPFYYGWIILIAGGLTIFTSAPGQSYVVSVFIDPMIDDLGWSRNLYSGLYTGGSLTAALAVPFIGRMLDRFGGRIMLTSVAIAFGAATVLIGSVASPIHLFLGFVAIRALGQGSLQLISSTLVAMWFVHRRGRAMALMALASPLSQAAFPILVFSLISAWR
;
A
#
# COMPACT_ATOMS: atom_id res chain seq x y z
N MET A 1 -13.36 -13.44 27.92
CA MET A 1 -12.84 -14.75 27.46
C MET A 1 -11.71 -14.51 26.44
N LEU A 2 -10.50 -14.17 26.89
CA LEU A 2 -9.33 -14.00 26.01
C LEU A 2 -8.39 -15.18 26.25
N ARG A 3 -8.41 -16.12 25.30
CA ARG A 3 -7.51 -17.28 25.24
C ARG A 3 -6.07 -16.73 25.18
N ARG A 4 -5.32 -16.87 26.28
CA ARG A 4 -3.94 -16.38 26.40
C ARG A 4 -3.02 -17.25 25.54
N ILE A 5 -2.72 -16.77 24.35
CA ILE A 5 -1.58 -17.21 23.54
C ILE A 5 -0.30 -17.22 24.39
N PRO A 6 0.56 -18.25 24.29
CA PRO A 6 1.71 -18.44 25.18
C PRO A 6 2.86 -17.45 24.92
N PHE A 7 2.68 -16.49 24.02
CA PHE A 7 3.71 -15.53 23.61
C PHE A 7 3.14 -14.11 23.52
N TYR A 8 4.05 -13.14 23.53
CA TYR A 8 3.71 -11.72 23.48
C TYR A 8 3.03 -11.34 22.15
N TYR A 9 1.77 -10.90 22.21
CA TYR A 9 0.93 -10.60 21.03
C TYR A 9 1.50 -9.51 20.11
N GLY A 10 2.39 -8.64 20.62
CA GLY A 10 3.07 -7.65 19.79
C GLY A 10 3.81 -8.28 18.60
N TRP A 11 4.30 -9.52 18.71
CA TRP A 11 4.91 -10.23 17.58
C TRP A 11 3.93 -10.49 16.44
N ILE A 12 2.65 -10.78 16.74
CA ILE A 12 1.61 -10.91 15.72
C ILE A 12 1.36 -9.57 15.04
N ILE A 13 1.33 -8.49 15.81
CA ILE A 13 1.16 -7.13 15.27
C ILE A 13 2.34 -6.73 14.38
N LEU A 14 3.57 -7.11 14.75
CA LEU A 14 4.76 -6.89 13.94
C LEU A 14 4.66 -7.64 12.61
N ILE A 15 4.30 -8.93 12.63
CA ILE A 15 4.13 -9.74 11.42
C ILE A 15 3.00 -9.17 10.55
N ALA A 16 1.86 -8.84 11.14
CA ALA A 16 0.73 -8.26 10.42
C ALA A 16 1.09 -6.91 9.78
N GLY A 17 1.76 -6.02 10.51
CA GLY A 17 2.24 -4.74 10.00
C GLY A 17 3.34 -4.87 8.94
N GLY A 18 4.21 -5.87 9.06
CA GLY A 18 5.18 -6.21 8.03
C GLY A 18 4.50 -6.73 6.76
N LEU A 19 3.53 -7.64 6.89
CA LEU A 19 2.75 -8.17 5.78
C LEU A 19 1.99 -7.08 5.03
N THR A 20 1.33 -6.16 5.74
CA THR A 20 0.62 -5.04 5.10
C THR A 20 1.55 -4.09 4.36
N ILE A 21 2.75 -3.81 4.91
CA ILE A 21 3.79 -3.07 4.18
C ILE A 21 4.24 -3.84 2.94
N PHE A 22 4.51 -5.14 3.07
CA PHE A 22 4.93 -5.99 1.97
C PHE A 22 3.89 -6.03 0.84
N THR A 23 2.61 -6.22 1.18
CA THR A 23 1.51 -6.30 0.20
C THR A 23 1.03 -4.93 -0.29
N SER A 24 1.50 -3.82 0.29
CA SER A 24 1.17 -2.46 -0.19
C SER A 24 1.77 -2.14 -1.57
N ALA A 25 2.55 -3.06 -2.14
CA ALA A 25 3.34 -2.91 -3.36
C ALA A 25 2.62 -2.26 -4.55
N PRO A 26 1.36 -2.63 -4.90
CA PRO A 26 0.65 -1.98 -6.02
C PRO A 26 0.50 -0.46 -5.84
N GLY A 27 0.43 0.00 -4.60
CA GLY A 27 0.37 1.43 -4.27
C GLY A 27 1.74 2.10 -4.24
N GLN A 28 2.86 1.40 -4.48
CA GLN A 28 4.22 1.93 -4.40
C GLN A 28 4.78 2.27 -5.79
N SER A 29 5.66 3.28 -5.84
CA SER A 29 6.23 3.76 -7.10
C SER A 29 6.96 2.67 -7.89
N TYR A 30 7.62 1.73 -7.21
CA TYR A 30 8.41 0.67 -7.87
C TYR A 30 7.54 -0.37 -8.61
N VAL A 31 6.28 -0.57 -8.22
CA VAL A 31 5.35 -1.40 -9.00
C VAL A 31 4.72 -0.57 -10.12
N VAL A 32 4.29 0.65 -9.80
CA VAL A 32 3.67 1.56 -10.78
C VAL A 32 4.60 1.83 -11.96
N SER A 33 5.91 1.89 -11.74
CA SER A 33 6.90 2.08 -12.83
C SER A 33 6.93 0.92 -13.83
N VAL A 34 6.66 -0.32 -13.39
CA VAL A 34 6.64 -1.51 -14.27
C VAL A 34 5.44 -1.47 -15.22
N PHE A 35 4.34 -0.83 -14.82
CA PHE A 35 3.13 -0.70 -15.62
C PHE A 35 3.17 0.43 -16.65
N ILE A 36 4.16 1.34 -16.61
CA ILE A 36 4.15 2.51 -17.50
C ILE A 36 4.13 2.09 -18.96
N ASP A 37 5.13 1.30 -19.39
CA ASP A 37 5.31 0.95 -20.80
C ASP A 37 4.13 0.10 -21.33
N PRO A 38 3.70 -0.97 -20.63
CA PRO A 38 2.55 -1.76 -21.07
C PRO A 38 1.26 -0.93 -21.19
N MET A 39 0.99 -0.03 -20.23
CA MET A 39 -0.24 0.75 -20.25
C MET A 39 -0.24 1.82 -21.34
N ILE A 40 0.89 2.49 -21.59
CA ILE A 40 0.94 3.51 -22.66
C ILE A 40 0.85 2.87 -24.05
N ASP A 41 1.44 1.68 -24.23
CA ASP A 41 1.37 0.91 -25.47
C ASP A 41 -0.08 0.45 -25.74
N ASP A 42 -0.75 -0.14 -24.74
CA ASP A 42 -2.09 -0.71 -24.88
C ASP A 42 -3.19 0.36 -25.00
N LEU A 43 -3.04 1.50 -24.30
CA LEU A 43 -4.03 2.58 -24.27
C LEU A 43 -3.75 3.70 -25.28
N GLY A 44 -2.59 3.67 -25.95
CA GLY A 44 -2.15 4.71 -26.90
C GLY A 44 -1.92 6.07 -26.25
N TRP A 45 -1.58 6.12 -24.96
CA TRP A 45 -1.36 7.37 -24.23
C TRP A 45 0.10 7.79 -24.23
N SER A 46 0.39 9.09 -24.03
CA SER A 46 1.78 9.53 -23.87
C SER A 46 2.30 9.25 -22.46
N ARG A 47 3.61 9.00 -22.33
CA ARG A 47 4.28 8.89 -21.02
C ARG A 47 4.09 10.13 -20.14
N ASN A 48 4.01 11.31 -20.76
CA ASN A 48 3.78 12.59 -20.06
C ASN A 48 2.39 12.63 -19.43
N LEU A 49 1.36 12.19 -20.16
CA LEU A 49 0.00 12.09 -19.63
C LEU A 49 -0.03 11.13 -18.44
N TYR A 50 0.49 9.90 -18.59
CA TYR A 50 0.54 8.91 -17.51
C TYR A 50 1.24 9.45 -16.25
N SER A 51 2.44 10.01 -16.43
CA SER A 51 3.24 10.57 -15.34
C SER A 51 2.55 11.75 -14.66
N GLY A 52 1.86 12.59 -15.44
CA GLY A 52 1.05 13.69 -14.93
C GLY A 52 -0.12 13.21 -14.06
N LEU A 53 -0.86 12.19 -14.52
CA LEU A 53 -1.95 11.57 -13.75
C LEU A 53 -1.42 10.93 -12.46
N TYR A 54 -0.29 10.22 -12.53
CA TYR A 54 0.35 9.62 -11.36
C TYR A 54 0.78 10.65 -10.32
N THR A 55 1.41 11.74 -10.77
CA THR A 55 1.88 12.82 -9.91
C THR A 55 0.72 13.55 -9.25
N GLY A 56 -0.26 13.98 -10.06
CA GLY A 56 -1.47 14.63 -9.56
C GLY A 56 -2.22 13.72 -8.57
N GLY A 57 -2.41 12.45 -8.93
CA GLY A 57 -3.07 11.47 -8.07
C GLY A 57 -2.34 11.25 -6.76
N SER A 58 -1.00 11.21 -6.78
CA SER A 58 -0.17 11.09 -5.58
C SER A 58 -0.25 12.32 -4.67
N LEU A 59 -0.28 13.53 -5.24
CA LEU A 59 -0.44 14.77 -4.48
C LEU A 59 -1.82 14.84 -3.83
N THR A 60 -2.88 14.50 -4.58
CA THR A 60 -4.24 14.43 -4.04
C THR A 60 -4.36 13.36 -2.96
N ALA A 61 -3.75 12.19 -3.16
CA ALA A 61 -3.69 11.13 -2.17
C ALA A 61 -3.03 11.59 -0.85
N ALA A 62 -1.94 12.37 -0.93
CA ALA A 62 -1.25 12.89 0.23
C ALA A 62 -2.16 13.76 1.12
N LEU A 63 -3.11 14.50 0.52
CA LEU A 63 -4.09 15.28 1.26
C LEU A 63 -5.10 14.41 2.03
N ALA A 64 -5.34 13.17 1.60
CA ALA A 64 -6.27 12.25 2.26
C ALA A 64 -5.67 11.58 3.52
N VAL A 65 -4.35 11.36 3.55
CA VAL A 65 -3.67 10.61 4.62
C VAL A 65 -3.86 11.23 6.02
N PRO A 66 -3.79 12.57 6.22
CA PRO A 66 -4.09 13.19 7.52
C PRO A 66 -5.49 12.90 8.05
N PHE A 67 -6.49 12.77 7.18
CA PHE A 67 -7.85 12.40 7.59
C PHE A 67 -7.91 10.95 8.05
N ILE A 68 -7.21 10.06 7.34
CA ILE A 68 -7.10 8.64 7.72
C ILE A 68 -6.35 8.49 9.04
N GLY A 69 -5.35 9.32 9.32
CA GLY A 69 -4.68 9.40 10.63
C GLY A 69 -5.65 9.75 11.76
N ARG A 70 -6.50 10.78 11.58
CA ARG A 70 -7.53 11.11 12.57
C ARG A 70 -8.55 9.98 12.78
N MET A 71 -8.90 9.28 11.69
CA MET A 71 -9.77 8.10 11.76
C MET A 71 -9.09 6.93 12.49
N LEU A 72 -7.78 6.75 12.31
CA LEU A 72 -6.96 5.79 13.07
C LEU A 72 -7.04 6.06 14.57
N ASP A 73 -6.88 7.31 14.98
CA ASP A 73 -6.96 7.68 16.39
C ASP A 73 -8.38 7.45 16.96
N ARG A 74 -9.42 7.70 16.17
CA ARG A 74 -10.83 7.58 16.59
C ARG A 74 -11.34 6.15 16.63
N PHE A 75 -11.09 5.35 15.59
CA PHE A 75 -11.65 4.00 15.42
C PHE A 75 -10.68 2.89 15.85
N GLY A 76 -9.43 3.24 16.14
CA GLY A 76 -8.39 2.32 16.55
C GLY A 76 -7.79 1.50 15.40
N GLY A 77 -6.57 1.02 15.61
CA GLY A 77 -5.78 0.42 14.55
C GLY A 77 -6.29 -0.92 14.02
N ARG A 78 -7.00 -1.73 14.82
CA ARG A 78 -7.53 -3.03 14.34
C ARG A 78 -8.58 -2.85 13.24
N ILE A 79 -9.54 -1.95 13.48
CA ILE A 79 -10.63 -1.67 12.53
C ILE A 79 -10.02 -0.99 11.31
N MET A 80 -9.21 0.04 11.52
CA MET A 80 -8.64 0.83 10.43
C MET A 80 -7.70 0.03 9.52
N LEU A 81 -6.82 -0.82 10.08
CA LEU A 81 -5.94 -1.66 9.27
C LEU A 81 -6.74 -2.59 8.35
N THR A 82 -7.79 -3.21 8.89
CA THR A 82 -8.64 -4.16 8.14
C THR A 82 -9.44 -3.43 7.07
N SER A 83 -10.10 -2.33 7.41
CA SER A 83 -10.93 -1.57 6.47
C SER A 83 -10.09 -0.97 5.33
N VAL A 84 -8.93 -0.41 5.65
CA VAL A 84 -8.01 0.15 4.63
C VAL A 84 -7.43 -0.96 3.76
N ALA A 85 -7.08 -2.12 4.32
CA ALA A 85 -6.59 -3.24 3.52
C ALA A 85 -7.64 -3.76 2.52
N ILE A 86 -8.90 -3.88 2.95
CA ILE A 86 -10.01 -4.26 2.07
C ILE A 86 -10.24 -3.21 0.97
N ALA A 87 -10.29 -1.92 1.36
CA ALA A 87 -10.46 -0.83 0.41
C ALA A 87 -9.30 -0.77 -0.60
N PHE A 88 -8.07 -1.04 -0.15
CA PHE A 88 -6.89 -1.09 -1.01
C PHE A 88 -6.99 -2.24 -2.01
N GLY A 89 -7.37 -3.45 -1.56
CA GLY A 89 -7.62 -4.58 -2.46
C GLY A 89 -8.67 -4.25 -3.52
N ALA A 90 -9.78 -3.62 -3.13
CA ALA A 90 -10.80 -3.16 -4.07
C ALA A 90 -10.23 -2.13 -5.08
N ALA A 91 -9.45 -1.15 -4.61
CA ALA A 91 -8.80 -0.17 -5.47
C ALA A 91 -7.85 -0.82 -6.49
N THR A 92 -7.10 -1.86 -6.08
CA THR A 92 -6.22 -2.60 -6.99
C THR A 92 -6.97 -3.42 -8.04
N VAL A 93 -8.19 -3.89 -7.74
CA VAL A 93 -9.03 -4.55 -8.74
C VAL A 93 -9.60 -3.53 -9.72
N LEU A 94 -10.07 -2.39 -9.22
CA LEU A 94 -10.66 -1.33 -10.05
C LEU A 94 -9.68 -0.72 -11.05
N ILE A 95 -8.41 -0.58 -10.68
CA ILE A 95 -7.39 -0.06 -11.60
C ILE A 95 -7.10 -1.03 -12.76
N GLY A 96 -7.40 -2.31 -12.61
CA GLY A 96 -7.31 -3.30 -13.69
C GLY A 96 -8.34 -3.09 -14.81
N SER A 97 -9.39 -2.29 -14.58
CA SER A 97 -10.45 -1.98 -15.55
C SER A 97 -10.39 -0.53 -16.07
N VAL A 98 -9.19 0.05 -16.14
CA VAL A 98 -9.01 1.44 -16.61
C VAL A 98 -9.34 1.56 -18.10
N ALA A 99 -10.24 2.49 -18.41
CA ALA A 99 -10.67 2.83 -19.77
C ALA A 99 -10.49 4.31 -20.12
N SER A 100 -10.15 5.17 -19.15
CA SER A 100 -10.03 6.61 -19.36
C SER A 100 -8.96 7.24 -18.45
N PRO A 101 -8.37 8.39 -18.83
CA PRO A 101 -7.39 9.09 -18.00
C PRO A 101 -7.92 9.44 -16.60
N ILE A 102 -9.21 9.78 -16.50
CA ILE A 102 -9.87 10.11 -15.23
C ILE A 102 -9.98 8.86 -14.34
N HIS A 103 -10.34 7.70 -14.91
CA HIS A 103 -10.35 6.45 -14.16
C HIS A 103 -8.96 6.11 -13.63
N LEU A 104 -7.92 6.28 -14.45
CA LEU A 104 -6.54 6.06 -14.01
C LEU A 104 -6.12 7.04 -12.91
N PHE A 105 -6.47 8.32 -13.04
CA PHE A 105 -6.21 9.32 -12.01
C PHE A 105 -6.85 8.94 -10.67
N LEU A 106 -8.14 8.59 -10.66
CA LEU A 106 -8.85 8.15 -9.45
C LEU A 106 -8.25 6.85 -8.89
N GLY A 107 -7.86 5.93 -9.76
CA GLY A 107 -7.14 4.71 -9.41
C GLY A 107 -5.82 5.04 -8.68
N PHE A 108 -5.02 5.96 -9.22
CA PHE A 108 -3.81 6.43 -8.56
C PHE A 108 -4.11 7.09 -7.22
N VAL A 109 -5.09 7.99 -7.12
CA VAL A 109 -5.48 8.58 -5.82
C VAL A 109 -5.77 7.48 -4.80
N ALA A 110 -6.58 6.48 -5.18
CA ALA A 110 -6.98 5.40 -4.28
C ALA A 110 -5.81 4.51 -3.85
N ILE A 111 -5.04 3.95 -4.78
CA ILE A 111 -3.94 3.03 -4.44
C ILE A 111 -2.82 3.76 -3.67
N ARG A 112 -2.59 5.05 -3.96
CA ARG A 112 -1.55 5.85 -3.30
C ARG A 112 -1.97 6.24 -1.90
N ALA A 113 -3.22 6.68 -1.71
CA ALA A 113 -3.74 7.05 -0.41
C ALA A 113 -3.83 5.84 0.51
N LEU A 114 -4.35 4.71 0.01
CA LEU A 114 -4.59 3.51 0.80
C LEU A 114 -3.31 2.68 0.98
N GLY A 115 -2.57 2.44 -0.09
CA GLY A 115 -1.36 1.61 -0.09
C GLY A 115 -0.15 2.31 0.51
N GLN A 116 0.43 3.29 -0.19
CA GLN A 116 1.64 3.98 0.30
C GLN A 116 1.36 4.80 1.56
N GLY A 117 0.26 5.56 1.58
CA GLY A 117 -0.05 6.42 2.73
C GLY A 117 -0.53 5.62 3.95
N SER A 118 -1.73 5.07 3.83
CA SER A 118 -2.51 4.63 4.99
C SER A 118 -2.04 3.31 5.58
N LEU A 119 -1.76 2.28 4.76
CA LEU A 119 -1.25 1.02 5.28
C LEU A 119 0.10 1.20 5.98
N GLN A 120 1.01 2.03 5.43
CA GLN A 120 2.28 2.33 6.12
C GLN A 120 2.05 3.09 7.43
N LEU A 121 1.19 4.11 7.43
CA LEU A 121 0.86 4.89 8.63
C LEU A 121 0.28 4.01 9.74
N ILE A 122 -0.73 3.19 9.41
CA ILE A 122 -1.43 2.37 10.39
C ILE A 122 -0.49 1.28 10.94
N SER A 123 0.29 0.63 10.07
CA SER A 123 1.19 -0.46 10.46
C SER A 123 2.32 0.04 11.37
N SER A 124 2.95 1.15 11.01
CA SER A 124 4.00 1.78 11.84
C SER A 124 3.47 2.24 13.19
N THR A 125 2.28 2.83 13.21
CA THR A 125 1.61 3.28 14.44
C THR A 125 1.29 2.09 15.36
N LEU A 126 0.72 1.02 14.81
CA LEU A 126 0.39 -0.20 15.57
C LEU A 126 1.64 -0.85 16.19
N VAL A 127 2.70 -1.04 15.41
CA VAL A 127 3.94 -1.64 15.94
C VAL A 127 4.57 -0.75 17.01
N ALA A 128 4.57 0.57 16.81
CA ALA A 128 5.08 1.53 17.80
C ALA A 128 4.30 1.49 19.12
N MET A 129 2.97 1.30 19.08
CA MET A 129 2.13 1.23 20.29
C MET A 129 2.37 -0.05 21.10
N TRP A 130 2.61 -1.18 20.44
CA TRP A 130 2.87 -2.43 21.15
C TRP A 130 4.30 -2.45 21.73
N PHE A 131 5.32 -2.09 20.95
CA PHE A 131 6.71 -2.16 21.39
C PHE A 131 7.22 -0.84 21.97
N VAL A 132 7.10 -0.65 23.28
CA VAL A 132 7.64 0.55 23.98
C VAL A 132 9.14 0.43 24.22
N HIS A 133 9.59 -0.58 24.96
CA HIS A 133 11.00 -0.73 25.37
C HIS A 133 11.95 -1.11 24.21
N ARG A 134 11.44 -1.81 23.18
CA ARG A 134 12.22 -2.26 22.01
C ARG A 134 11.71 -1.65 20.69
N ARG A 135 11.12 -0.45 20.75
CA ARG A 135 10.48 0.22 19.60
C ARG A 135 11.36 0.25 18.37
N GLY A 136 12.61 0.73 18.51
CA GLY A 136 13.53 0.86 17.38
C GLY A 136 13.81 -0.47 16.67
N ARG A 137 14.03 -1.55 17.43
CA ARG A 137 14.27 -2.89 16.86
C ARG A 137 13.01 -3.43 16.16
N ALA A 138 11.85 -3.28 16.77
CA ALA A 138 10.59 -3.73 16.18
C ALA A 138 10.27 -2.99 14.87
N MET A 139 10.47 -1.66 14.87
CA MET A 139 10.32 -0.83 13.68
C MET A 139 11.32 -1.19 12.59
N ALA A 140 12.59 -1.44 12.93
CA ALA A 140 13.61 -1.87 11.98
C ALA A 140 13.27 -3.22 11.35
N LEU A 141 12.84 -4.20 12.14
CA LEU A 141 12.40 -5.51 11.65
C LEU A 141 11.19 -5.40 10.72
N MET A 142 10.20 -4.59 11.10
CA MET A 142 9.03 -4.35 10.24
C MET A 142 9.43 -3.64 8.94
N ALA A 143 10.37 -2.69 9.00
CA ALA A 143 10.82 -1.93 7.83
C ALA A 143 11.50 -2.81 6.77
N LEU A 144 12.05 -3.98 7.13
CA LEU A 144 12.60 -4.95 6.17
C LEU A 144 11.56 -5.48 5.17
N ALA A 145 10.27 -5.40 5.50
CA ALA A 145 9.21 -5.77 4.57
C ALA A 145 9.20 -4.93 3.29
N SER A 146 9.58 -3.65 3.36
CA SER A 146 9.60 -2.75 2.21
C SER A 146 10.64 -3.13 1.15
N PRO A 147 11.94 -3.29 1.47
CA PRO A 147 12.93 -3.71 0.47
C PRO A 147 12.68 -5.14 -0.04
N LEU A 148 12.19 -6.06 0.81
CA LEU A 148 11.78 -7.39 0.35
C LEU A 148 10.67 -7.31 -0.69
N SER A 149 9.68 -6.43 -0.46
CA SER A 149 8.61 -6.18 -1.42
C SER A 149 9.13 -5.55 -2.72
N GLN A 150 10.01 -4.55 -2.62
CA GLN A 150 10.64 -3.93 -3.77
C GLN A 150 11.51 -4.90 -4.60
N ALA A 151 12.11 -5.91 -3.96
CA ALA A 151 12.87 -6.95 -4.66
C ALA A 151 11.95 -7.99 -5.33
N ALA A 152 10.84 -8.36 -4.69
CA ALA A 152 9.97 -9.44 -5.16
C ALA A 152 8.92 -8.99 -6.18
N PHE A 153 8.22 -7.89 -5.91
CA PHE A 153 7.03 -7.50 -6.69
C PHE A 153 7.31 -7.06 -8.12
N PRO A 154 8.35 -6.26 -8.43
CA PRO A 154 8.65 -5.93 -9.82
C PRO A 154 8.87 -7.16 -10.70
N ILE A 155 9.57 -8.18 -10.18
CA ILE A 155 9.82 -9.44 -10.89
C ILE A 155 8.51 -10.19 -11.10
N LEU A 156 7.69 -10.31 -10.05
CA LEU A 156 6.38 -10.97 -10.12
C LEU A 156 5.43 -10.26 -11.09
N VAL A 157 5.34 -8.94 -11.04
CA VAL A 157 4.45 -8.16 -11.90
C VAL A 157 4.93 -8.23 -13.34
N PHE A 158 6.23 -8.10 -13.59
CA PHE A 158 6.79 -8.25 -14.92
C PHE A 158 6.52 -9.63 -15.51
N SER A 159 6.70 -10.71 -14.74
CA SER A 159 6.43 -12.06 -15.21
C SER A 159 4.95 -12.27 -15.55
N LEU A 160 4.03 -11.75 -14.73
CA LEU A 160 2.59 -11.79 -15.00
C LEU A 160 2.20 -11.02 -16.26
N ILE A 161 2.76 -9.82 -16.48
CA ILE A 161 2.53 -9.03 -17.70
C ILE A 161 3.06 -9.77 -18.92
N SER A 162 4.26 -10.34 -18.83
CA SER A 162 4.88 -11.08 -19.94
C SER A 162 4.16 -12.39 -20.29
N ALA A 163 3.45 -13.00 -19.34
CA ALA A 163 2.66 -14.21 -19.57
C ALA A 163 1.26 -13.91 -20.14
N TRP A 164 0.77 -12.68 -19.97
CA TRP A 164 -0.52 -12.23 -20.48
C TRP A 164 -0.46 -11.77 -21.95
N ARG A 165 0.68 -11.20 -22.34
CA ARG A 165 0.99 -10.82 -23.74
C ARG A 165 1.38 -12.05 -24.56
#